data_AF-A0AAN0ND05-F1
#
_entry.id   AF-A0AAN0ND05-F1
#
_cell.length_a   1.000
_cell.length_b   1.000
_cell.length_c   1.000
_cell.angle_alpha   90.00
_cell.angle_beta   90.00
_cell.angle_gamma   90.00
#
_symmetry.space_group_name_H-M   'P 1'
#
loop_
_entity.id
_entity.type
_entity.pdbx_description
1 polymer ?
#
loop_
_entity_poly.entity_id
_entity_poly.type
_entity_poly.pdbx_seq_one_letter_code
_entity_poly.pdbx_strand_id
1 'polypeptide(L)'
;MSKIKNYFKNEQSHNLIASLLAVAIGLVFGFIVILAIKPQFVLSAFALILKGGLHDGLRGIGNVLFNATPIIMTGLSVGFAFRTGLFNIGVTGQFTVGAFTAIYVGVNWTFLPPDLAGL
;
A
#
# COMPACT_ATOMS: atom_id res chain seq x y z
N MET A 1 31.28 -8.07 20.07
CA MET A 1 31.06 -8.73 18.76
C MET A 1 30.08 -9.92 18.80
N SER A 2 29.85 -10.62 19.92
CA SER A 2 28.99 -11.84 19.97
C SER A 2 27.48 -11.60 20.13
N LYS A 3 27.06 -10.48 20.76
CA LYS A 3 25.63 -10.20 21.01
C LYS A 3 24.83 -9.85 19.74
N ILE A 4 25.45 -9.18 18.77
CA ILE A 4 24.82 -8.83 17.47
C ILE A 4 24.45 -10.10 16.69
N LYS A 5 25.32 -11.11 16.72
CA LYS A 5 25.12 -12.38 16.02
C LYS A 5 23.93 -13.19 16.56
N ASN A 6 23.57 -13.00 17.84
CA ASN A 6 22.41 -13.66 18.46
C ASN A 6 21.08 -12.96 18.18
N TYR A 7 21.06 -11.65 17.92
CA TYR A 7 19.85 -10.96 17.43
C TYR A 7 19.48 -11.40 16.01
N PHE A 8 20.48 -11.68 15.18
CA PHE A 8 20.34 -12.25 13.84
C PHE A 8 20.08 -13.76 13.81
N LYS A 9 19.83 -14.42 14.96
CA LYS A 9 19.54 -15.87 15.01
C LYS A 9 18.05 -16.18 15.21
N ASN A 10 17.21 -15.15 15.32
CA ASN A 10 15.76 -15.30 15.49
C ASN A 10 15.06 -15.14 14.13
N GLU A 11 14.17 -16.08 13.79
CA GLU A 11 13.32 -16.06 12.57
C GLU A 11 12.60 -14.72 12.35
N GLN A 12 12.15 -14.08 13.44
CA GLN A 12 11.51 -12.76 13.40
C GLN A 12 12.46 -11.64 12.97
N SER A 13 13.72 -11.66 13.40
CA SER A 13 14.71 -10.65 13.00
C SER A 13 15.04 -10.78 11.52
N HIS A 14 15.13 -12.00 10.99
CA HIS A 14 15.37 -12.23 9.56
C HIS A 14 14.28 -11.63 8.69
N ASN A 15 13.01 -11.81 9.06
CA ASN A 15 11.88 -11.25 8.31
C ASN A 15 11.84 -9.71 8.34
N LEU A 16 12.15 -9.11 9.48
CA LEU A 16 12.22 -7.65 9.61
C LEU A 16 13.37 -7.06 8.79
N ILE A 17 14.54 -7.67 8.85
CA ILE A 17 15.70 -7.24 8.06
C ILE A 17 15.44 -7.42 6.57
N ALA A 18 14.81 -8.52 6.16
CA ALA A 18 14.44 -8.76 4.76
C ALA A 18 13.46 -7.69 4.25
N SER A 19 12.43 -7.34 5.02
CA SER A 19 11.47 -6.29 4.67
C SER A 19 12.14 -4.91 4.57
N LEU A 20 12.97 -4.54 5.54
CA LEU A 20 13.70 -3.27 5.52
C LEU A 20 14.66 -3.17 4.32
N LEU A 21 15.35 -4.27 4.00
CA LEU A 21 16.28 -4.33 2.87
C LEU A 21 15.54 -4.25 1.53
N ALA A 22 14.36 -4.88 1.41
CA ALA A 22 13.49 -4.73 0.25
C ALA A 22 13.03 -3.28 0.05
N VAL A 23 12.60 -2.60 1.13
CA VAL A 23 12.24 -1.17 1.09
C VAL A 23 13.42 -0.31 0.64
N ALA A 24 14.62 -0.55 1.20
CA ALA A 24 15.82 0.19 0.84
C ALA A 24 16.18 0.03 -0.65
N ILE A 25 16.15 -1.20 -1.18
CA ILE A 25 16.41 -1.47 -2.60
C ILE A 25 15.38 -0.76 -3.48
N GLY A 26 14.09 -0.86 -3.14
CA GLY A 26 13.02 -0.18 -3.89
C GLY A 26 13.19 1.33 -3.93
N LEU A 27 13.63 1.93 -2.82
CA LEU A 27 13.88 3.36 -2.71
C LEU A 27 15.09 3.81 -3.55
N VAL A 28 16.18 3.04 -3.55
CA VAL A 28 17.34 3.27 -4.43
C VAL A 28 16.95 3.15 -5.90
N PHE A 29 16.19 2.11 -6.25
CA PHE A 29 15.70 1.92 -7.62
C PHE A 29 14.81 3.09 -8.06
N GLY A 30 13.86 3.51 -7.21
CA GLY A 30 13.02 4.67 -7.46
C GLY A 30 13.83 5.96 -7.68
N PHE A 31 14.88 6.18 -6.90
CA PHE A 31 15.79 7.31 -7.08
C PHE A 31 16.47 7.30 -8.46
N ILE A 32 16.99 6.13 -8.89
CA ILE A 32 17.62 5.97 -10.22
C ILE A 32 16.62 6.27 -11.34
N VAL A 33 15.37 5.78 -11.20
CA VAL A 33 14.31 6.03 -12.19
C VAL A 33 14.01 7.51 -12.32
N ILE A 34 13.88 8.25 -11.21
CA ILE A 34 13.62 9.70 -11.25
C ILE A 34 14.80 10.44 -11.89
N LEU A 35 16.02 10.01 -11.60
CA LEU A 35 17.25 10.59 -12.18
C LEU A 35 17.29 10.41 -13.70
N ALA A 36 16.85 9.25 -14.20
CA ALA A 36 16.77 8.99 -15.64
C ALA A 36 15.68 9.81 -16.35
N ILE A 37 14.55 10.12 -15.70
CA ILE A 37 13.42 10.82 -16.33
C ILE A 37 13.59 12.34 -16.26
N LYS A 38 13.80 12.90 -15.07
CA LYS A 38 13.92 14.36 -14.83
C LYS A 38 14.94 14.66 -13.73
N PRO A 39 16.24 14.75 -14.05
CA PRO A 39 17.31 14.90 -13.06
C PRO A 39 17.21 16.19 -12.24
N GLN A 40 16.68 17.26 -12.84
CA GLN A 40 16.54 18.59 -12.25
C GLN A 40 15.67 18.66 -10.98
N PHE A 41 14.72 17.74 -10.79
CA PHE A 41 13.82 17.74 -9.62
C PHE A 41 13.96 16.47 -8.77
N VAL A 42 15.05 15.70 -8.92
CA VAL A 42 15.23 14.42 -8.23
C VAL A 42 15.15 14.58 -6.71
N LEU A 43 15.84 15.56 -6.15
CA LEU A 43 15.90 15.75 -4.70
C LEU A 43 14.52 16.08 -4.12
N SER A 44 13.75 16.95 -4.77
CA SER A 44 12.41 17.35 -4.30
C SER A 44 11.38 16.23 -4.49
N ALA A 45 11.43 15.51 -5.61
CA ALA A 45 10.57 14.35 -5.86
C ALA A 45 10.87 13.21 -4.87
N PHE A 46 12.15 12.96 -4.58
CA PHE A 46 12.54 11.95 -3.62
C PHE A 46 12.18 12.33 -2.18
N ALA A 47 12.35 13.61 -1.80
CA ALA A 47 11.87 14.12 -0.52
C ALA A 47 10.35 13.99 -0.38
N LEU A 48 9.59 14.18 -1.46
CA LEU A 48 8.15 13.95 -1.47
C LEU A 48 7.79 12.48 -1.25
N ILE A 49 8.51 11.54 -1.87
CA ILE A 49 8.34 10.08 -1.63
C ILE A 49 8.63 9.72 -0.17
N LEU A 50 9.71 10.27 0.41
CA LEU A 50 10.05 10.04 1.82
C LEU A 50 9.03 10.65 2.78
N LYS A 51 8.51 11.83 2.48
CA LYS A 51 7.44 12.47 3.27
C LYS A 51 6.11 11.74 3.10
N GLY A 52 5.88 11.12 1.93
CA GLY A 52 4.74 10.28 1.62
C GLY A 52 3.40 10.96 1.94
N GLY A 53 2.49 10.21 2.55
CA GLY A 53 1.18 10.71 2.98
C GLY A 53 1.21 11.83 4.03
N LEU A 54 2.36 12.10 4.65
CA LEU A 54 2.49 13.20 5.62
C LEU A 54 2.71 14.55 4.92
N HIS A 55 2.80 14.59 3.59
CA HIS A 55 3.06 15.82 2.86
C HIS A 55 1.95 16.87 3.06
N ASP A 56 0.68 16.45 2.97
CA ASP A 56 -0.51 17.31 2.99
C ASP A 56 -1.25 17.32 4.35
N GLY A 57 -0.54 17.00 5.44
CA GLY A 57 -1.13 16.93 6.79
C GLY A 57 -2.28 15.93 6.90
N LEU A 58 -3.40 16.32 7.51
CA LEU A 58 -4.55 15.43 7.73
C LEU A 58 -5.18 14.90 6.45
N ARG A 59 -5.18 15.69 5.36
CA ARG A 59 -5.70 15.25 4.05
C ARG A 59 -4.80 14.17 3.44
N GLY A 60 -3.49 14.34 3.52
CA GLY A 60 -2.53 13.36 3.02
C GLY A 60 -2.64 12.01 3.75
N ILE A 61 -2.81 12.06 5.08
CA ILE A 61 -3.05 10.85 5.89
C ILE A 61 -4.38 10.20 5.50
N GLY A 62 -5.44 11.00 5.35
CA GLY A 62 -6.75 10.53 4.88
C GLY A 62 -6.66 9.82 3.53
N ASN A 63 -5.91 10.38 2.58
CA ASN A 63 -5.69 9.77 1.26
C ASN A 63 -4.90 8.46 1.34
N VAL A 64 -3.87 8.39 2.20
CA VAL A 64 -3.13 7.13 2.41
C VAL A 64 -4.04 6.06 3.00
N LEU A 65 -4.84 6.38 4.01
CA LEU A 65 -5.78 5.43 4.60
C LEU A 65 -6.85 5.00 3.58
N PHE A 66 -7.40 5.95 2.81
CA PHE A 66 -8.39 5.67 1.79
C PHE A 66 -7.87 4.66 0.74
N ASN A 67 -6.65 4.88 0.24
CA ASN A 67 -6.03 3.99 -0.75
C ASN A 67 -5.51 2.68 -0.15
N ALA A 68 -5.02 2.68 1.08
CA ALA A 68 -4.49 1.49 1.75
C ALA A 68 -5.59 0.54 2.22
N THR A 69 -6.75 1.05 2.62
CA THR A 69 -7.89 0.24 3.12
C THR A 69 -8.22 -0.96 2.23
N PRO A 70 -8.46 -0.81 0.92
CA PRO A 70 -8.76 -1.95 0.05
C PRO A 70 -7.59 -2.94 -0.06
N ILE A 71 -6.36 -2.46 -0.09
CA ILE A 71 -5.16 -3.31 -0.15
C ILE A 71 -5.02 -4.16 1.12
N ILE A 72 -5.27 -3.56 2.29
CA ILE A 72 -5.24 -4.26 3.57
C ILE A 72 -6.36 -5.30 3.64
N MET A 73 -7.59 -4.94 3.25
CA MET A 73 -8.74 -5.85 3.26
C MET A 73 -8.55 -7.03 2.30
N THR A 74 -8.00 -6.79 1.10
CA THR A 74 -7.69 -7.86 0.14
C THR A 74 -6.60 -8.79 0.66
N GLY A 75 -5.51 -8.25 1.25
CA GLY A 75 -4.46 -9.04 1.88
C GLY A 75 -4.98 -9.89 3.05
N LEU A 76 -5.88 -9.34 3.88
CA LEU A 76 -6.53 -10.07 4.97
C LEU A 76 -7.39 -11.24 4.45
N SER A 77 -8.19 -11.00 3.40
CA SER A 77 -9.02 -12.02 2.76
C SER A 77 -8.17 -13.17 2.19
N VAL A 78 -7.08 -12.86 1.48
CA VAL A 78 -6.13 -13.86 0.96
C VAL A 78 -5.47 -14.65 2.10
N GLY A 79 -5.03 -13.96 3.16
CA GLY A 79 -4.42 -14.60 4.33
C GLY A 79 -5.36 -15.57 5.03
N PHE A 80 -6.67 -15.25 5.10
CA PHE A 80 -7.69 -16.15 5.61
C PHE A 80 -7.92 -17.36 4.68
N ALA A 81 -8.00 -17.14 3.37
CA ALA A 81 -8.17 -18.22 2.38
C ALA A 81 -7.05 -19.26 2.44
N PHE A 82 -5.80 -18.81 2.59
CA PHE A 82 -4.65 -19.71 2.72
C PHE A 82 -4.72 -20.59 3.97
N ARG A 83 -5.37 -20.16 5.05
CA ARG A 83 -5.62 -21.03 6.22
C ARG A 83 -6.64 -22.13 5.97
N THR A 84 -7.55 -21.92 5.02
CA THR A 84 -8.57 -22.91 4.62
C THR A 84 -8.11 -23.86 3.50
N GLY A 85 -6.86 -23.74 3.04
CA GLY A 85 -6.29 -24.58 1.98
C GLY A 85 -6.73 -24.19 0.56
N LEU A 86 -7.43 -23.07 0.42
CA LEU A 86 -7.85 -22.55 -0.89
C LEU A 86 -6.78 -21.63 -1.46
N PHE A 87 -6.15 -22.08 -2.54
CA PHE A 87 -5.12 -21.31 -3.26
C PHE A 87 -5.70 -20.21 -4.15
N ASN A 88 -7.01 -20.23 -4.43
CA ASN A 88 -7.69 -19.21 -5.21
C ASN A 88 -9.16 -19.09 -4.78
N ILE A 89 -9.52 -17.96 -4.18
CA ILE A 89 -10.90 -17.60 -3.80
C ILE A 89 -11.51 -16.55 -4.75
N GLY A 90 -10.82 -16.19 -5.83
CA GLY A 90 -11.30 -15.18 -6.77
C GLY A 90 -11.28 -13.76 -6.19
N VAL A 91 -10.25 -13.39 -5.42
CA VAL A 91 -10.13 -12.05 -4.79
C VAL A 91 -10.25 -10.92 -5.80
N THR A 92 -9.67 -11.07 -6.99
CA THR A 92 -9.79 -10.07 -8.07
C THR A 92 -11.24 -9.89 -8.49
N GLY A 93 -12.01 -10.97 -8.65
CA GLY A 93 -13.44 -10.92 -8.97
C GLY A 93 -14.27 -10.30 -7.84
N GLN A 94 -13.99 -10.65 -6.58
CA GLN A 94 -14.67 -10.05 -5.42
C GLN A 94 -14.42 -8.55 -5.33
N PHE A 95 -13.18 -8.13 -5.56
CA PHE A 95 -12.82 -6.72 -5.59
C PHE A 95 -13.51 -5.97 -6.74
N THR A 96 -13.50 -6.52 -7.96
CA THR A 96 -14.17 -5.90 -9.12
C THR A 96 -15.68 -5.77 -8.93
N VAL A 97 -16.36 -6.82 -8.45
CA VAL A 97 -17.81 -6.79 -8.18
C VAL A 97 -18.13 -5.81 -7.05
N GLY A 98 -17.31 -5.75 -5.99
CA GLY A 98 -17.46 -4.78 -4.90
C GLY A 98 -17.30 -3.34 -5.38
N ALA A 99 -16.26 -3.05 -6.17
CA ALA A 99 -16.03 -1.72 -6.75
C ALA A 99 -17.16 -1.31 -7.71
N PHE A 100 -17.60 -2.22 -8.57
CA PHE A 100 -18.74 -1.99 -9.47
C PHE A 100 -20.01 -1.67 -8.68
N THR A 101 -20.32 -2.45 -7.65
CA THR A 101 -21.52 -2.25 -6.82
C THR A 101 -21.45 -0.92 -6.07
N ALA A 102 -20.28 -0.55 -5.55
CA ALA A 102 -20.07 0.73 -4.88
C ALA A 102 -20.33 1.92 -5.83
N ILE A 103 -19.80 1.89 -7.04
CA ILE A 103 -20.03 2.92 -8.06
C ILE A 103 -21.50 2.93 -8.50
N TYR A 104 -22.08 1.75 -8.76
CA TYR A 104 -23.47 1.64 -9.20
C TYR A 104 -24.43 2.29 -8.18
N VAL A 105 -24.23 2.00 -6.89
CA VAL A 105 -25.00 2.60 -5.80
C VAL A 105 -24.73 4.11 -5.68
N GLY A 106 -23.47 4.53 -5.71
CA GLY A 106 -23.11 5.96 -5.61
C GLY A 106 -23.69 6.83 -6.72
N VAL A 107 -23.82 6.28 -7.93
CA VAL A 107 -24.36 7.00 -9.10
C VAL A 107 -25.88 6.96 -9.16
N ASN A 108 -26.50 5.79 -8.95
CA ASN A 108 -27.92 5.61 -9.25
C ASN A 108 -28.85 5.88 -8.07
N TRP A 109 -28.34 5.84 -6.82
CA TRP A 109 -29.18 6.09 -5.65
C TRP A 109 -29.02 7.51 -5.11
N THR A 110 -30.09 8.29 -5.25
CA THR A 110 -30.20 9.69 -4.82
C THR A 110 -30.41 9.88 -3.32
N PHE A 111 -30.42 8.80 -2.54
CA PHE A 111 -30.51 8.85 -1.07
C PHE A 111 -29.17 9.24 -0.42
N LEU A 112 -28.06 9.09 -1.14
CA LEU A 112 -26.74 9.42 -0.63
C LEU A 112 -26.42 10.92 -0.83
N PRO A 113 -25.84 11.60 0.19
CA PRO A 113 -25.30 12.94 0.04
C PRO A 113 -24.40 13.07 -1.21
N PRO A 114 -24.50 14.17 -2.00
CA PRO A 114 -23.71 14.37 -3.21
C PRO A 114 -22.20 14.22 -2.98
N ASP A 115 -21.73 14.61 -1.80
CA ASP A 115 -20.31 14.54 -1.40
C ASP A 115 -19.78 13.11 -1.25
N LEU A 116 -20.66 12.11 -1.09
CA LEU A 116 -20.31 10.68 -0.99
C LEU A 116 -20.34 9.97 -2.36
N ALA A 117 -20.99 10.56 -3.37
CA ALA A 117 -21.09 9.98 -4.72
C ALA A 117 -19.80 10.17 -5.54
N GLY A 118 -18.94 11.12 -5.14
CA GLY A 118 -17.54 11.21 -5.60
C GLY A 118 -17.34 11.29 -7.12
N LEU A 119 -18.34 11.79 -7.86
CA LEU A 119 -18.30 12.11 -9.29
C LEU A 119 -18.54 13.60 -9.50
#